data_AF-A0AAE7EBF0-F1
#
_entry.id   AF-A0AAE7EBF0-F1
#
_cell.length_a   1.000
_cell.length_b   1.000
_cell.length_c   1.000
_cell.angle_alpha   90.00
_cell.angle_beta   90.00
_cell.angle_gamma   90.00
#
_symmetry.space_group_name_H-M   'P 1'
#
loop_
_entity.id
_entity.type
_entity.pdbx_description
1 polymer ?
#
loop_
_entity_poly.entity_id
_entity_poly.type
_entity_poly.pdbx_seq_one_letter_code
_entity_poly.pdbx_strand_id
1 'polypeptide(L)' 'MANVGKINLSDKDIRELPVKDRKYFKTVGNPTELYIRVYPSGRKSFAIRYNNKFTTIKEFRQYRQNYAKLKS' A
#
# COMPACT_ATOMS: atom_id res chain seq x y z
N MET A 1 -1.36 8.24 -29.40
CA MET A 1 -2.00 8.37 -28.08
C MET A 1 -1.15 7.60 -27.07
N ALA A 2 -0.34 8.27 -26.26
CA ALA A 2 0.58 7.58 -25.34
C ALA A 2 -0.22 7.03 -24.13
N ASN A 3 -0.16 5.72 -23.93
CA ASN A 3 -0.71 5.07 -22.74
C ASN A 3 0.13 5.44 -21.52
N VAL A 4 -0.10 6.62 -20.94
CA VAL A 4 0.47 6.99 -19.65
C VAL A 4 -0.26 6.17 -18.59
N GLY A 5 0.29 5.00 -18.27
CA GLY A 5 -0.29 4.04 -17.36
C GLY A 5 -0.65 4.67 -16.00
N LYS A 6 -1.89 4.42 -15.56
CA LYS A 6 -2.36 4.68 -14.19
C LYS A 6 -1.53 3.85 -13.20
N ILE A 7 -0.36 4.34 -12.77
CA ILE A 7 0.50 3.66 -11.78
C ILE A 7 0.16 4.07 -10.33
N ASN A 8 -0.97 4.77 -10.12
CA ASN A 8 -1.38 5.15 -8.77
C ASN A 8 -2.28 4.06 -8.17
N LEU A 9 -1.84 3.42 -7.08
CA LEU A 9 -2.63 2.46 -6.32
C LEU A 9 -3.63 3.22 -5.44
N SER A 10 -4.91 2.90 -5.60
CA SER A 10 -5.96 3.32 -4.67
C SER A 10 -5.89 2.53 -3.37
N ASP A 11 -6.61 3.01 -2.35
CA ASP A 11 -6.79 2.27 -1.10
C ASP A 11 -7.39 0.86 -1.33
N LYS A 12 -8.30 0.71 -2.31
CA LYS A 12 -8.84 -0.60 -2.70
C LYS A 12 -7.75 -1.51 -3.27
N ASP A 13 -6.95 -1.00 -4.21
CA ASP A 13 -5.85 -1.77 -4.82
C ASP A 13 -4.83 -2.21 -3.77
N ILE A 14 -4.52 -1.33 -2.81
CA ILE A 14 -3.62 -1.63 -1.68
C ILE A 14 -4.17 -2.76 -0.80
N ARG A 15 -5.49 -2.78 -0.53
CA ARG A 15 -6.13 -3.85 0.26
C ARG A 15 -5.99 -5.20 -0.44
N GLU A 16 -6.20 -5.21 -1.75
CA GLU A 16 -6.19 -6.40 -2.61
C GLU A 16 -4.77 -6.91 -2.93
N LEU A 17 -3.71 -6.20 -2.52
CA LEU A 17 -2.33 -6.69 -2.68
C LEU A 17 -2.14 -8.05 -1.98
N PRO A 18 -1.67 -9.08 -2.71
CA PRO A 18 -1.59 -10.44 -2.21
C PRO A 18 -0.50 -10.59 -1.15
N VAL A 19 -0.78 -11.38 -0.12
CA VAL A 19 0.24 -11.79 0.85
C VAL A 19 1.09 -12.89 0.23
N LYS A 20 2.41 -12.81 0.42
CA LYS A 20 3.38 -13.79 -0.06
C LYS A 20 4.23 -14.30 1.10
N ASP A 21 4.89 -15.43 0.93
CA ASP A 21 5.78 -16.01 1.94
C ASP A 21 6.97 -15.11 2.30
N ARG A 22 7.30 -14.16 1.42
CA ARG A 22 8.37 -13.17 1.63
C ARG A 22 7.84 -11.75 1.49
N LYS A 23 8.40 -10.84 2.29
CA LYS A 23 8.10 -9.41 2.19
C LYS A 23 8.47 -8.87 0.82
N TYR A 24 7.64 -8.00 0.26
CA TYR A 24 7.93 -7.33 -1.01
C TYR A 24 7.49 -5.87 -1.00
N PHE A 25 7.95 -5.12 -1.99
CA PHE A 25 7.61 -3.71 -2.19
C PHE A 25 6.86 -3.51 -3.50
N LYS A 26 5.90 -2.60 -3.50
CA LYS A 26 5.18 -2.14 -4.69
C LYS A 26 5.17 -0.62 -4.69
N THR A 27 5.41 0.00 -5.85
CA THR A 27 5.25 1.45 -6.01
C THR A 27 3.78 1.82 -5.86
N VAL A 28 3.51 2.87 -5.08
CA VAL A 28 2.15 3.39 -4.88
C VAL A 28 1.76 4.38 -5.97
N GLY A 29 2.73 5.01 -6.63
CA GLY A 29 2.46 6.04 -7.63
C GLY A 29 3.68 6.46 -8.42
N ASN A 30 3.49 7.51 -9.22
CA ASN A 30 4.55 8.29 -9.87
C ASN A 30 4.55 9.70 -9.24
N PRO A 31 5.68 10.24 -8.73
CA PRO A 31 7.04 9.69 -8.74
C PRO A 31 7.24 8.43 -7.90
N THR A 32 8.20 7.61 -8.31
CA THR A 32 8.48 6.24 -7.84
C THR A 32 9.05 6.15 -6.41
N GLU A 33 8.96 7.21 -5.62
CA GLU A 33 9.57 7.30 -4.29
C GLU A 33 8.69 6.71 -3.19
N LEU A 34 7.36 6.69 -3.38
CA LEU A 34 6.42 6.11 -2.42
C LEU A 34 6.15 4.63 -2.73
N TYR A 35 6.41 3.79 -1.74
CA TYR A 35 6.18 2.35 -1.79
C TYR A 35 5.21 1.92 -0.70
N ILE A 36 4.60 0.76 -0.94
CA ILE A 36 3.98 -0.06 0.08
C ILE A 36 4.75 -1.35 0.23
N ARG A 37 5.15 -1.63 1.47
CA ARG A 37 5.73 -2.90 1.88
C ARG A 37 4.62 -3.82 2.36
N VAL A 38 4.54 -5.02 1.80
CA VAL A 38 3.60 -6.06 2.20
C VAL A 38 4.38 -7.16 2.91
N TYR A 39 3.98 -7.48 4.14
CA TYR A 39 4.61 -8.51 4.95
C TYR A 39 3.86 -9.84 4.85
N PRO A 40 4.53 -10.99 5.07
CA PRO A 40 3.87 -12.29 5.12
C PRO A 40 2.77 -12.41 6.19
N SER A 41 2.82 -11.57 7.22
CA SER A 41 1.76 -11.47 8.23
C SER A 41 0.48 -10.77 7.74
N GLY A 42 0.44 -10.30 6.50
CA GLY A 42 -0.66 -9.51 5.95
C GLY A 42 -0.61 -8.02 6.32
N ARG A 43 0.29 -7.61 7.22
CA ARG A 43 0.53 -6.19 7.52
C ARG A 43 1.08 -5.48 6.29
N LYS A 44 0.68 -4.21 6.13
CA LYS A 44 1.12 -3.35 5.03
C LYS A 44 1.63 -2.03 5.60
N SER A 45 2.70 -1.46 5.06
CA SER A 45 3.24 -0.18 5.54
C SER A 45 3.77 0.66 4.40
N PHE A 46 3.52 1.96 4.45
CA PHE A 46 4.10 2.92 3.52
C PHE A 46 5.58 3.12 3.83
N ALA A 47 6.39 3.27 2.79
CA ALA A 47 7.80 3.58 2.88
C ALA A 47 8.21 4.54 1.76
N ILE A 48 9.13 5.45 2.05
CA ILE A 48 9.80 6.26 1.02
C ILE A 48 11.14 5.61 0.69
N ARG A 49 11.51 5.60 -0.59
CA ARG A 49 12.87 5.31 -1.05
C ARG A 49 13.59 6.62 -1.33
N TYR A 50 14.61 6.93 -0.53
CA TYR A 50 15.48 8.09 -0.72
C TYR A 50 16.94 7.66 -0.58
N ASN A 51 17.82 8.10 -1.49
CA ASN A 51 19.24 7.70 -1.53
C ASN A 51 19.45 6.18 -1.43
N ASN A 52 18.68 5.40 -2.19
CA ASN A 52 18.66 3.93 -2.16
C ASN A 52 18.36 3.28 -0.81
N LYS A 53 17.85 4.04 0.17
CA LYS A 53 17.41 3.54 1.47
C LYS A 53 15.90 3.62 1.57
N PHE A 54 15.30 2.58 2.15
CA PHE A 54 13.86 2.56 2.44
C PHE A 54 13.61 2.97 3.88
N THR A 55 12.80 3.99 4.07
CA THR A 55 12.34 4.45 5.38
C THR A 55 10.85 4.21 5.50
N THR A 56 10.44 3.38 6.46
CA THR A 56 9.02 3.15 6.76
C THR A 56 8.42 4.41 7.38
N ILE A 57 7.28 4.86 6.87
CA ILE A 57 6.59 6.06 7.34
C ILE A 57 5.47 5.68 8.32
N LYS A 58 4.54 4.82 7.88
CA LYS A 58 3.33 4.50 8.63
C LYS A 58 2.70 3.19 8.18
N GLU A 59 2.06 2.48 9.11
CA GLU A 59 1.26 1.30 8.79
C GLU A 59 -0.01 1.70 8.01
N PHE A 60 -0.31 0.94 6.95
CA PHE A 60 -1.57 1.08 6.22
C PHE A 60 -2.68 0.43 7.07
N ARG A 61 -3.62 1.25 7.53
CA ARG A 61 -4.75 0.81 8.34
C ARG A 61 -6.01 0.84 7.49
N GLN A 62 -6.63 -0.33 7.31
CA GLN A 62 -7.98 -0.39 6.76
C GLN A 62 -8.95 0.14 7.81
N TYR A 63 -9.61 1.27 7.54
CA TYR A 63 -10.75 1.68 8.36
C TYR A 63 -11.82 0.58 8.24
N ARG A 64 -12.08 -0.12 9.35
CA ARG A 64 -13.21 -1.05 9.47
C ARG A 64 -14.49 -0.23 9.29
N GLN A 65 -15.32 -0.60 8.32
CA GLN A 65 -16.69 -0.08 8.20
C GLN A 65 -17.58 -0.62 9.32
N ASN A 66 -17.27 -0.32 10.57
CA ASN A 66 -18.08 -0.72 11.74
C ASN A 66 -19.25 0.24 12.02
N TYR A 67 -19.56 1.17 11.11
CA TYR A 67 -20.69 2.10 11.27
C TYR A 67 -22.07 1.44 11.08
N ALA A 68 -22.14 0.16 10.66
CA ALA A 68 -23.40 -0.55 10.46
C ALA A 68 -23.93 -1.32 11.68
N LYS A 69 -23.22 -1.33 12.82
CA LYS A 69 -23.63 -2.09 14.04
C LYS A 69 -23.98 -1.22 15.25
N LEU A 70 -24.06 0.10 15.09
CA LEU A 70 -24.39 1.04 16.17
C LEU A 70 -25.80 1.64 16.05
N LYS A 71 -26.67 1.06 15.20
CA LYS A 71 -28.08 1.48 15.04
C LYS A 71 -29.05 0.29 14.91
N SER A 72 -28.87 -0.77 15.71
CA SER A 72 -29.88 -1.82 15.90
C SER A 72 -30.23 -1.93 17.37
#